data_AF-A0A6P0UUP1-F1
#
_entry.id   AF-A0A6P0UUP1-F1
#
_cell.length_a   1.000
_cell.length_b   1.000
_cell.length_c   1.000
_cell.angle_alpha   90.00
_cell.angle_beta   90.00
_cell.angle_gamma   90.00
#
_symmetry.space_group_name_H-M   'P 1'
#
loop_
_entity.id
_entity.type
_entity.pdbx_description
1 polymer ?
#
loop_
_entity_poly.entity_id
_entity_poly.type
_entity_poly.pdbx_seq_one_letter_code
_entity_poly.pdbx_strand_id
1 'polypeptide(L)'
;MTAMLRPVAPVFTYIINQDYIAEFLCINQDRPELKCNGKCYMFRQLKAQSEEKKQNLPAIDLRDYPIGFVELLDFQPQNKIPVQKTGSIYLNNYALIFSGEIFHPPAGV
;
A
#
# COMPACT_ATOMS: atom_id res chain seq x y z
N MET A 1 -6.06 -16.09 -7.61
CA MET A 1 -5.35 -15.52 -6.44
C MET A 1 -3.86 -15.21 -6.71
N THR A 2 -3.14 -16.06 -7.46
CA THR A 2 -1.70 -15.88 -7.78
C THR A 2 -1.33 -14.56 -8.47
N ALA A 3 -2.25 -13.97 -9.24
CA ALA A 3 -2.04 -12.67 -9.92
C ALA A 3 -1.78 -11.51 -8.93
N MET A 4 -2.41 -11.54 -7.75
CA MET A 4 -2.21 -10.52 -6.71
C MET A 4 -0.94 -10.76 -5.90
N LEU A 5 -0.42 -12.00 -5.85
CA LEU A 5 0.75 -12.34 -5.04
C LEU A 5 2.05 -11.83 -5.67
N ARG A 6 2.18 -11.92 -7.00
CA ARG A 6 3.40 -11.51 -7.73
C ARG A 6 3.90 -10.10 -7.38
N PRO A 7 3.09 -9.02 -7.48
CA PRO A 7 3.58 -7.66 -7.23
C PRO A 7 4.02 -7.41 -5.78
N VAL A 8 3.42 -8.10 -4.80
CA VAL A 8 3.73 -7.92 -3.38
C VAL A 8 4.77 -8.90 -2.84
N ALA A 9 5.01 -10.02 -3.51
CA ALA A 9 5.94 -11.05 -3.05
C ALA A 9 7.36 -10.53 -2.74
N PRO A 10 8.02 -9.70 -3.60
CA PRO A 10 9.36 -9.18 -3.30
C PRO A 10 9.40 -8.32 -2.03
N VAL A 11 8.32 -7.58 -1.75
CA VAL A 11 8.19 -6.73 -0.56
C VAL A 11 8.04 -7.59 0.69
N PHE A 12 7.21 -8.63 0.65
CA PHE A 12 7.07 -9.58 1.77
C PHE A 12 8.38 -10.29 2.08
N THR A 13 9.07 -10.81 1.06
CA THR A 13 10.37 -11.48 1.23
C THR A 13 11.39 -10.53 1.86
N TYR A 14 11.38 -9.25 1.45
CA TYR A 14 12.24 -8.21 2.04
C TYR A 14 11.94 -7.98 3.52
N ILE A 15 10.66 -7.83 3.90
CA ILE A 15 10.27 -7.56 5.29
C ILE A 15 10.61 -8.75 6.20
N ILE A 16 10.34 -9.98 5.75
CA ILE A 16 10.55 -11.18 6.56
C ILE A 16 12.04 -11.46 6.78
N ASN A 17 12.89 -11.22 5.77
CA ASN A 17 14.30 -11.60 5.78
C ASN A 17 15.24 -10.40 5.61
N GLN A 18 14.87 -9.23 6.15
CA GLN A 18 15.59 -7.99 5.89
C GLN A 18 17.08 -8.08 6.25
N ASP A 19 17.40 -8.65 7.41
CA ASP A 19 18.77 -8.75 7.90
C ASP A 19 19.63 -9.64 6.99
N TYR A 20 19.13 -10.82 6.65
CA TYR A 20 19.76 -11.72 5.70
C TYR A 20 19.96 -11.07 4.32
N ILE A 21 18.95 -10.34 3.83
CA ILE A 21 19.04 -9.65 2.54
C ILE A 21 20.07 -8.51 2.60
N ALA A 22 20.12 -7.77 3.71
CA ALA A 22 21.08 -6.69 3.89
C ALA A 22 22.53 -7.23 3.96
N GLU A 23 22.74 -8.33 4.68
CA GLU A 23 24.06 -8.92 4.92
C GLU A 23 24.60 -9.69 3.72
N PHE A 24 23.76 -10.48 3.02
CA PHE A 24 24.24 -11.44 2.02
C PHE A 24 23.81 -11.13 0.58
N LEU A 25 22.69 -10.41 0.37
CA LEU A 25 22.09 -10.21 -0.96
C LEU A 25 22.14 -8.76 -1.46
N CYS A 26 22.51 -7.82 -0.59
CA CYS A 26 22.61 -6.40 -0.94
C CYS A 26 23.72 -6.18 -1.98
N ILE A 27 23.39 -5.50 -3.07
CA ILE A 27 24.32 -5.20 -4.18
C ILE A 27 25.33 -4.11 -3.78
N ASN A 28 24.92 -3.20 -2.89
CA ASN A 28 25.70 -2.03 -2.47
C ASN A 28 26.38 -2.25 -1.10
N GLN A 29 26.86 -3.46 -0.82
CA GLN A 29 27.57 -3.77 0.43
C GLN A 29 28.87 -2.95 0.58
N ASP A 30 29.48 -2.58 -0.54
CA ASP A 30 30.67 -1.73 -0.66
C ASP A 30 30.40 -0.25 -0.32
N ARG A 31 29.13 0.16 -0.21
CA ARG A 31 28.72 1.56 -0.01
C ARG A 31 27.83 1.74 1.22
N PRO A 32 28.38 1.53 2.43
CA PRO A 32 27.61 1.62 3.68
C PRO A 32 27.01 3.02 3.92
N GLU A 33 27.61 4.08 3.36
CA GLU A 33 27.14 5.46 3.45
C GLU A 33 25.74 5.66 2.87
N LEU A 34 25.31 4.80 1.94
CA LEU A 34 23.99 4.86 1.31
C LEU A 34 22.87 4.32 2.20
N LYS A 35 23.20 3.65 3.32
CA LYS A 35 22.22 3.05 4.25
C LYS A 35 21.14 2.23 3.52
N CYS A 36 21.58 1.43 2.55
CA CYS A 36 20.69 0.74 1.63
C CYS A 36 19.83 -0.34 2.32
N ASN A 37 20.42 -1.06 3.28
CA ASN A 37 19.75 -2.10 4.08
C ASN A 37 19.00 -3.13 3.20
N GLY A 38 19.63 -3.61 2.13
CA GLY A 38 19.05 -4.63 1.25
C GLY A 38 17.98 -4.14 0.26
N LYS A 39 17.58 -2.86 0.28
CA LYS A 39 16.52 -2.32 -0.60
C LYS A 39 16.85 -2.43 -2.09
N CYS A 40 18.13 -2.35 -2.46
CA CYS A 40 18.57 -2.49 -3.85
C CYS A 40 18.24 -3.88 -4.44
N TYR A 41 18.36 -4.93 -3.64
CA TYR A 41 18.04 -6.30 -4.04
C TYR A 41 16.53 -6.45 -4.29
N MET A 42 15.69 -5.97 -3.36
CA MET A 42 14.23 -5.94 -3.53
C MET A 42 13.84 -5.18 -4.80
N PHE A 43 14.44 -4.02 -5.03
CA PHE A 43 14.16 -3.21 -6.22
C PHE A 43 14.57 -3.91 -7.53
N ARG A 44 15.67 -4.65 -7.52
CA ARG A 44 16.09 -5.48 -8.65
C ARG A 44 15.08 -6.60 -8.94
N GLN A 45 14.56 -7.27 -7.91
CA GLN A 45 13.51 -8.29 -8.11
C GLN A 45 12.23 -7.69 -8.70
N LEU A 46 11.81 -6.51 -8.23
CA LEU A 46 10.64 -5.80 -8.78
C LEU A 46 10.83 -5.46 -10.26
N LYS A 47 12.03 -5.00 -10.64
CA LYS A 47 12.37 -4.75 -12.05
C LYS A 47 12.34 -6.01 -12.91
N ALA A 48 12.94 -7.10 -12.44
CA ALA A 48 12.94 -8.37 -13.16
C ALA A 48 11.52 -8.88 -13.43
N GLN A 49 10.61 -8.81 -12.44
CA GLN A 49 9.19 -9.12 -12.64
C GLN A 49 8.52 -8.22 -13.69
N SER A 50 8.87 -6.93 -13.72
CA SER A 50 8.29 -5.99 -14.68
C SER A 50 8.75 -6.26 -16.12
N GLU A 51 9.96 -6.78 -16.30
CA GLU A 51 10.53 -7.12 -17.60
C GLU A 51 9.94 -8.44 -18.12
N GLU A 52 9.78 -9.46 -17.26
CA GLU A 52 9.09 -10.72 -17.62
C GLU A 52 7.64 -10.48 -18.09
N LYS A 53 6.95 -9.49 -17.50
CA LYS A 53 5.60 -9.07 -17.91
C LYS A 53 5.51 -8.69 -19.39
N LYS A 54 6.58 -8.13 -19.97
CA LYS A 54 6.57 -7.70 -21.38
C LYS A 54 6.64 -8.87 -22.36
N GLN A 55 7.10 -10.04 -21.91
CA GLN A 55 7.41 -11.15 -22.83
C GLN A 55 6.37 -12.28 -22.83
N ASN A 56 5.65 -12.54 -21.73
CA ASN A 56 4.90 -13.81 -21.60
C ASN A 56 3.57 -13.75 -20.80
N LEU A 57 2.99 -12.57 -20.56
CA LEU A 57 1.78 -12.48 -19.74
C LEU A 57 0.59 -11.87 -20.50
N PRO A 58 -0.59 -12.54 -20.51
CA PRO A 58 -1.81 -11.90 -20.94
C PRO A 58 -2.06 -10.66 -20.09
N ALA A 59 -2.56 -9.60 -20.72
CA ALA A 59 -2.95 -8.38 -20.01
C ALA A 59 -3.89 -8.76 -18.86
N ILE A 60 -3.63 -8.21 -17.66
CA ILE A 60 -4.49 -8.44 -16.51
C ILE A 60 -5.80 -7.71 -16.80
N ASP A 61 -6.86 -8.46 -17.14
CA ASP A 61 -8.20 -7.91 -17.17
C ASP A 61 -8.74 -7.87 -15.73
N LEU A 62 -8.86 -6.66 -15.19
CA LEU A 62 -9.41 -6.47 -13.84
C LEU A 62 -10.90 -6.86 -13.76
N ARG A 63 -11.60 -7.03 -14.90
CA ARG A 63 -13.00 -7.51 -14.94
C ARG A 63 -13.14 -8.96 -14.50
N ASP A 64 -12.11 -9.77 -14.73
CA ASP A 64 -12.07 -11.18 -14.33
C ASP A 64 -11.71 -11.35 -12.85
N TYR A 65 -11.37 -10.25 -12.16
CA TYR A 65 -11.07 -10.26 -10.73
C TYR A 65 -12.24 -9.61 -9.98
N PRO A 66 -13.07 -10.38 -9.25
CA PRO A 66 -14.09 -9.77 -8.42
C PRO A 66 -13.40 -8.89 -7.40
N ILE A 67 -13.66 -7.58 -7.46
CA ILE A 67 -13.33 -6.65 -6.37
C ILE A 67 -14.27 -7.05 -5.24
N GLY A 68 -13.90 -8.09 -4.49
CA GLY A 68 -14.64 -8.50 -3.30
C GLY A 68 -14.70 -7.34 -2.32
N PHE A 69 -15.68 -7.39 -1.41
CA PHE A 69 -15.76 -6.46 -0.31
C PHE A 69 -14.43 -6.49 0.46
N VAL A 70 -13.62 -5.45 0.26
CA VAL A 70 -12.46 -5.20 1.12
C VAL A 70 -13.08 -4.70 2.41
N GLU A 71 -13.10 -5.54 3.43
CA GLU A 71 -13.39 -5.09 4.79
C GLU A 71 -12.25 -4.14 5.14
N LEU A 72 -12.53 -2.84 5.00
CA LEU A 72 -11.60 -1.79 5.39
C LEU A 72 -11.41 -1.96 6.89
N LEU A 73 -10.26 -2.51 7.28
CA LEU A 73 -9.86 -2.57 8.68
C LEU A 73 -10.02 -1.17 9.25
N ASP A 74 -10.91 -1.03 10.23
CA ASP A 74 -11.14 0.23 10.92
C ASP A 74 -9.91 0.53 11.75
N PHE A 75 -8.96 1.25 11.15
CA PHE A 75 -7.74 1.68 11.81
C PHE A 75 -8.11 2.81 12.77
N GLN A 76 -8.15 2.49 14.06
CA GLN A 76 -8.37 3.47 15.12
C GLN A 76 -7.00 4.03 15.55
N PRO A 77 -6.55 5.20 15.06
CA PRO A 77 -5.29 5.79 15.50
C PRO A 77 -5.40 6.16 16.98
N GLN A 78 -4.78 5.38 17.86
CA GLN A 78 -4.66 5.73 19.28
C GLN A 78 -3.56 6.77 19.49
N ASN A 79 -3.69 7.93 18.85
CA ASN A 79 -2.85 9.08 19.18
C ASN A 79 -3.70 10.10 19.94
N LYS A 80 -3.79 9.92 21.26
CA LYS A 80 -4.20 11.01 22.15
C LYS A 80 -3.05 12.02 22.20
N ILE A 81 -2.95 12.86 21.17
CA ILE A 81 -2.04 14.01 21.20
C ILE A 81 -2.63 15.00 22.21
N PRO A 82 -1.92 15.41 23.27
CA PRO A 82 -2.39 16.47 24.15
C PRO A 82 -2.40 17.79 23.37
N VAL A 83 -3.59 18.21 22.94
CA VAL A 83 -3.80 19.53 22.30
C VAL A 83 -3.67 20.60 23.38
N GLN A 84 -2.56 21.33 23.38
CA GLN A 84 -2.47 22.57 24.15
C GLN A 84 -3.28 23.63 23.40
N LYS A 85 -4.46 23.99 23.94
CA LYS A 85 -5.29 25.08 23.42
C LYS A 85 -4.54 26.41 23.61
N THR A 86 -3.91 26.91 22.56
CA THR A 86 -3.65 28.35 22.41
C THR A 86 -4.73 28.94 21.51
N GLY A 87 -5.29 30.08 21.96
CA GLY A 87 -6.62 30.52 21.60
C GLY A 87 -6.87 30.86 20.12
N SER A 88 -8.04 30.42 19.65
CA SER A 88 -8.96 31.14 18.75
C SER A 88 -10.27 30.34 18.75
N ILE A 89 -11.42 30.99 19.00
CA ILE A 89 -12.71 30.31 19.20
C ILE A 89 -13.44 30.20 17.86
N TYR A 90 -12.99 29.31 16.98
CA TYR A 90 -13.86 28.80 15.93
C TYR A 90 -14.42 27.46 16.39
N LEU A 91 -15.69 27.47 16.81
CA LEU A 91 -16.44 26.27 17.15
C LEU A 91 -17.09 25.72 15.88
N ASN A 92 -16.40 24.77 15.23
CA ASN A 92 -17.02 24.01 14.15
C ASN A 92 -17.92 22.92 14.74
N ASN A 93 -19.23 23.17 14.75
CA ASN A 93 -20.24 22.22 15.23
C ASN A 93 -20.68 21.22 14.15
N TYR A 94 -19.89 21.08 13.09
CA TYR A 94 -20.17 20.09 12.05
C TYR A 94 -20.10 18.68 12.61
N ALA A 95 -21.23 17.98 12.56
CA ALA A 95 -21.28 16.53 12.71
C ALA A 95 -21.46 15.92 11.32
N LEU A 96 -20.51 15.09 10.89
CA LEU A 96 -20.68 14.28 9.68
C LEU A 96 -21.78 13.25 9.98
N ILE A 97 -22.96 13.45 9.41
CA ILE A 97 -24.03 12.45 9.40
C ILE A 97 -23.81 11.64 8.13
N PHE A 98 -23.17 10.48 8.27
CA PHE A 98 -23.03 9.54 7.16
C PHE A 98 -24.40 8.91 6.87
N SER A 99 -25.04 9.33 5.78
CA SER A 99 -26.21 8.63 5.23
C SER A 99 -25.72 7.57 4.25
N GLY A 100 -25.94 6.30 4.58
CA GLY A 100 -25.62 5.16 3.71
C GLY A 100 -26.56 5.01 2.50
N GLU A 101 -27.48 5.95 2.30
CA GLU A 101 -28.35 5.96 1.13
C GLU A 101 -27.54 6.37 -0.09
N ILE A 102 -27.42 5.45 -1.04
CA ILE A 102 -26.86 5.71 -2.35
C ILE A 102 -27.82 6.70 -3.03
N PHE A 103 -27.35 7.90 -3.34
CA PHE A 103 -28.15 8.88 -4.07
C PHE A 103 -28.49 8.33 -5.45
N HIS A 104 -29.78 8.14 -5.73
CA HIS A 104 -30.27 7.77 -7.05
C HIS A 104 -30.87 9.00 -7.72
N PRO A 105 -30.51 9.30 -8.98
CA PRO A 105 -31.13 10.38 -9.72
C PRO A 105 -32.63 10.07 -9.93
N PRO A 106 -33.50 11.09 -10.03
CA PRO A 106 -34.92 10.89 -10.26
C PRO A 106 -35.15 10.10 -11.56
N ALA A 107 -36.01 9.08 -11.48
CA ALA A 107 -36.49 8.39 -12.67
C ALA A 107 -37.30 9.41 -13.48
N GLY A 108 -36.74 9.82 -14.62
CA GLY A 108 -37.39 10.78 -15.51
C GLY A 108 -38.77 10.29 -15.92
N VAL A 109 -39.77 11.17 -15.75
CA VAL A 109 -41.10 11.04 -16.37
C VAL A 109 -41.01 11.59 -17.79
#